data_AF-A0A1G1SW82-F1
#
_entry.id   AF-A0A1G1SW82-F1
#
_cell.length_a   1.000
_cell.length_b   1.000
_cell.length_c   1.000
_cell.angle_alpha   90.00
_cell.angle_beta   90.00
_cell.angle_gamma   90.00
#
_symmetry.space_group_name_H-M   'P 1'
#
loop_
_entity.id
_entity.type
_entity.pdbx_description
1 polymer ?
#
loop_
_entity_poly.entity_id
_entity_poly.type
_entity_poly.pdbx_seq_one_letter_code
_entity_poly.pdbx_strand_id
1 'polypeptide(L)'
;MLPTGASVPVFSFFYEAVERYGLLPALLTLVPLAAAYVLVLGALLALTKRFVAGRQLAGTLPLYSLAYVRHWLADAVLAQSLNVLKPVYATIYAPFWLRLLGAKVGRRAEISTLNHISADHLTVEAGAFLADSVSVGAPRVQRGQVAVEATVVGTRTFIGNSAVLAGGTVLGTGQLVGALSTAPPAGAPANTSWVGSPAFLLPNRPVSATFTDALTFDPPTHLVWARGAMEFFKITLPFAFVSATFAAVYHYCAWHLRNGYPFWISALLGTSVLLGTVLALSLLTAATKWVLIGRYRPSEKPLWSSYVWRNELVNSLCESYVFLYWVTPLLGTPFATSFFLLMGSRIGHSVYLDTTEITEFDLAWVADHAVLNNGSTIQTHLFEDRIMKMSTLRIGRYATVGTSSVVLYDSVIGPGATLKSLSLLMKGETLPANTRWQGIPCAFIPGGGNG
;
A
#
# COMPACT_ATOMS: atom_id res chain seq x y z
N MET A 1 9.62 -4.45 20.34
CA MET A 1 11.02 -4.77 20.68
C MET A 1 11.94 -4.76 19.46
N LEU A 2 11.64 -5.47 18.37
CA LEU A 2 12.53 -5.50 17.18
C LEU A 2 12.80 -4.12 16.54
N PRO A 3 11.79 -3.25 16.30
CA PRO A 3 12.05 -1.93 15.72
C PRO A 3 12.92 -1.04 16.62
N THR A 4 12.69 -1.12 17.93
CA THR A 4 13.48 -0.41 18.95
C THR A 4 14.93 -0.89 18.94
N GLY A 5 15.16 -2.20 18.96
CA GLY A 5 16.51 -2.78 18.91
C GLY A 5 17.28 -2.43 17.63
N ALA A 6 16.61 -2.47 16.47
CA ALA A 6 17.21 -2.08 15.19
C ALA A 6 17.59 -0.58 15.14
N SER A 7 16.89 0.26 15.90
CA SER A 7 17.11 1.71 15.90
C SER A 7 18.30 2.16 16.75
N VAL A 8 18.71 1.38 17.76
CA VAL A 8 19.81 1.74 18.67
C VAL A 8 21.11 2.05 17.93
N PRO A 9 21.69 1.16 17.10
CA PRO A 9 22.97 1.44 16.44
C PRO A 9 22.88 2.64 15.48
N VAL A 10 21.72 2.81 14.85
CA VAL A 10 21.43 3.87 13.88
C VAL A 10 21.43 5.23 14.57
N PHE A 11 20.70 5.34 15.68
CA PHE A 11 20.67 6.57 16.47
C PHE A 11 22.02 6.85 17.14
N SER A 12 22.70 5.84 17.69
CA SER A 12 24.03 6.02 18.29
C SER A 12 25.04 6.61 17.30
N PHE A 13 25.11 6.07 16.08
CA PHE A 13 26.02 6.59 15.06
C PHE A 13 25.61 8.00 14.60
N PHE A 14 24.31 8.27 14.44
CA PHE A 14 23.84 9.60 14.12
C PHE A 14 24.26 10.62 15.18
N TYR A 15 24.10 10.30 16.47
CA TYR A 15 24.51 11.19 17.56
C TYR A 15 26.02 11.41 17.60
N GLU A 16 26.82 10.35 17.42
CA GLU A 16 28.27 10.47 17.31
C GLU A 16 28.68 11.39 16.14
N ALA A 17 27.97 11.31 15.01
CA ALA A 17 28.19 12.21 13.88
C ALA A 17 27.82 13.67 14.19
N VAL A 18 26.71 13.90 14.89
CA VAL A 18 26.31 15.24 15.34
C VAL A 18 27.34 15.84 16.30
N GLU A 19 27.84 15.06 17.25
CA GLU A 19 28.82 15.54 18.24
C GLU A 19 30.19 15.84 17.60
N ARG A 20 30.63 15.03 16.63
CA ARG A 20 31.93 15.21 15.98
C ARG A 20 31.94 16.25 14.86
N TYR A 21 30.89 16.30 14.05
CA TYR A 21 30.87 17.06 12.80
C TYR A 21 29.80 18.16 12.77
N GLY A 22 28.95 18.24 13.80
CA GLY A 22 27.81 19.16 13.84
C GLY A 22 26.58 18.62 13.09
N LEU A 23 25.45 19.31 13.27
CA LEU A 23 24.15 18.87 12.76
C LEU A 23 24.09 18.78 11.23
N LEU A 24 24.58 19.82 10.54
CA LEU A 24 24.49 19.92 9.08
C LEU A 24 25.20 18.74 8.36
N PRO A 25 26.46 18.42 8.67
CA PRO A 25 27.12 17.24 8.11
C PRO A 25 26.48 15.93 8.53
N ALA A 26 25.94 15.83 9.76
CA ALA A 26 25.27 14.62 10.22
C ALA A 26 23.99 14.31 9.44
N LEU A 27 23.28 15.30 8.91
CA LEU A 27 22.09 15.07 8.06
C LEU A 27 22.41 14.25 6.80
N LEU A 28 23.64 14.36 6.26
CA LEU A 28 24.08 13.57 5.11
C LEU A 28 24.17 12.07 5.43
N THR A 29 24.28 11.71 6.71
CA THR A 29 24.32 10.32 7.16
C THR A 29 22.95 9.67 7.27
N LEU A 30 21.85 10.43 7.23
CA LEU A 30 20.50 9.91 7.47
C LEU A 30 20.07 8.86 6.45
N VAL A 31 20.37 9.06 5.17
CA VAL A 31 20.03 8.09 4.11
C VAL A 31 20.79 6.76 4.26
N PRO A 32 22.14 6.72 4.38
CA PRO A 32 22.84 5.46 4.60
C PRO A 32 22.46 4.80 5.92
N LEU A 33 22.19 5.58 6.97
CA LEU A 33 21.69 5.06 8.25
C LEU A 33 20.29 4.47 8.15
N ALA A 34 19.39 5.08 7.39
CA ALA A 34 18.07 4.53 7.08
C ALA A 34 18.18 3.22 6.30
N ALA A 35 19.11 3.12 5.34
CA ALA A 35 19.39 1.87 4.64
C ALA A 35 19.88 0.78 5.62
N ALA A 36 20.81 1.11 6.51
CA ALA A 36 21.29 0.18 7.53
C ALA A 36 20.16 -0.25 8.48
N TYR A 37 19.29 0.67 8.90
CA TYR A 37 18.11 0.38 9.70
C TYR A 37 17.21 -0.66 9.03
N VAL A 38 16.86 -0.45 7.76
CA VAL A 38 16.01 -1.36 6.97
C VAL A 38 16.64 -2.76 6.87
N LEU A 39 17.96 -2.83 6.62
CA LEU A 39 18.68 -4.11 6.54
C LEU A 39 18.71 -4.85 7.87
N VAL A 40 18.99 -4.16 8.98
CA VAL A 40 19.01 -4.74 10.33
C VAL A 40 17.62 -5.21 10.73
N LEU A 41 16.59 -4.39 10.51
CA LEU A 41 15.21 -4.74 10.82
C LEU A 41 14.73 -5.92 9.97
N GLY A 42 15.02 -5.93 8.67
CA GLY A 42 14.73 -7.05 7.78
C GLY A 42 15.43 -8.33 8.19
N ALA A 43 16.72 -8.26 8.57
CA ALA A 43 17.46 -9.40 9.08
C ALA A 43 16.82 -9.93 10.38
N LEU A 44 16.49 -9.07 11.34
CA LEU A 44 15.84 -9.46 12.59
C LEU A 44 14.49 -10.14 12.35
N LEU A 45 13.65 -9.62 11.45
CA LEU A 45 12.38 -10.22 11.07
C LEU A 45 12.57 -11.60 10.41
N ALA A 46 13.52 -11.72 9.47
CA ALA A 46 13.83 -12.97 8.81
C ALA A 46 14.37 -14.03 9.78
N LEU A 47 15.26 -13.63 10.71
CA LEU A 47 15.78 -14.49 11.77
C LEU A 47 14.66 -14.92 12.72
N THR A 48 13.74 -14.01 13.07
CA THR A 48 12.58 -14.32 13.91
C THR A 48 11.66 -15.34 13.22
N LYS A 49 11.37 -15.14 11.93
CA LYS A 49 10.63 -16.11 11.13
C LYS A 49 11.33 -17.47 11.11
N ARG A 50 12.64 -17.49 10.85
CA ARG A 50 13.40 -18.73 10.68
C ARG A 50 13.57 -19.53 11.97
N PHE A 51 13.90 -18.86 13.08
CA PHE A 51 14.30 -19.53 14.32
C PHE A 51 13.18 -19.61 15.36
N VAL A 52 12.23 -18.67 15.38
CA VAL A 52 11.14 -18.66 16.37
C VAL A 52 9.88 -19.30 15.79
N ALA A 53 9.37 -18.80 14.66
CA ALA A 53 8.18 -19.38 14.03
C ALA A 53 8.50 -20.72 13.33
N GLY A 54 9.65 -20.76 12.64
CA GLY A 54 10.06 -21.87 11.79
C GLY A 54 9.25 -21.93 10.50
N ARG A 55 9.20 -23.13 9.90
CA ARG A 55 8.44 -23.37 8.68
C ARG A 55 6.96 -23.59 9.01
N GLN A 56 6.06 -22.96 8.26
CA GLN A 56 4.63 -23.17 8.38
C GLN A 56 4.27 -24.58 7.91
N LEU A 57 3.52 -25.31 8.74
CA LEU A 57 3.02 -26.64 8.40
C LEU A 57 1.92 -26.53 7.34
N ALA A 58 1.87 -27.49 6.42
CA ALA A 58 0.79 -27.65 5.46
C ALA A 58 -0.30 -28.57 6.01
N GLY A 59 -1.52 -28.45 5.49
CA GLY A 59 -2.63 -29.34 5.79
C GLY A 59 -3.56 -28.78 6.87
N THR A 60 -4.27 -29.70 7.53
CA THR A 60 -5.28 -29.34 8.54
C THR A 60 -4.66 -29.34 9.92
N LEU A 61 -4.62 -28.17 10.55
CA LEU A 61 -4.07 -27.95 11.89
C LEU A 61 -5.21 -27.75 12.91
N PRO A 62 -5.18 -28.39 14.08
CA PRO A 62 -6.11 -28.05 15.15
C PRO A 62 -5.88 -26.62 15.62
N LEU A 63 -6.95 -25.83 15.74
CA LEU A 63 -6.88 -24.42 16.12
C LEU A 63 -6.21 -24.22 17.48
N TYR A 64 -6.51 -25.08 18.45
CA TYR A 64 -5.93 -25.04 19.79
C TYR A 64 -4.72 -25.96 19.88
N SER A 65 -3.70 -25.72 19.06
CA SER A 65 -2.46 -26.49 19.05
C SER A 65 -1.22 -25.62 18.95
N LEU A 66 -0.09 -26.15 19.43
CA LEU A 66 1.21 -25.50 19.25
C LEU A 66 1.57 -25.35 17.76
N ALA A 67 1.11 -26.27 16.92
CA ALA A 67 1.28 -26.20 15.47
C ALA A 67 0.61 -24.94 14.89
N TYR A 68 -0.62 -24.62 15.32
CA TYR A 68 -1.30 -23.40 14.92
C TYR A 68 -0.62 -22.15 15.50
N VAL A 69 -0.20 -22.16 16.78
CA VAL A 69 0.53 -21.03 17.37
C VAL A 69 1.79 -20.69 16.58
N ARG A 70 2.54 -21.71 16.11
CA ARG A 70 3.72 -21.50 15.24
C ARG A 70 3.35 -20.92 13.88
N HIS A 71 2.26 -21.39 13.28
CA HIS A 71 1.74 -20.84 12.02
C HIS A 71 1.29 -19.38 12.18
N TRP A 72 0.51 -19.09 13.22
CA TRP A 72 0.08 -17.74 13.58
C TRP A 72 1.28 -16.83 13.83
N LEU A 73 2.34 -17.31 14.50
CA LEU A 73 3.54 -16.49 14.72
C LEU A 73 4.24 -16.16 13.40
N ALA A 74 4.30 -17.09 12.45
CA ALA A 74 4.84 -16.81 11.12
C ALA A 74 3.99 -15.75 10.39
N ASP A 75 2.66 -15.89 10.40
CA ASP A 75 1.74 -14.90 9.82
C ASP A 75 1.87 -13.53 10.50
N ALA A 76 2.05 -13.51 11.82
CA ALA A 76 2.26 -12.28 12.58
C ALA A 76 3.58 -11.61 12.19
N VAL A 77 4.67 -12.36 11.97
CA VAL A 77 5.93 -11.79 11.46
C VAL A 77 5.77 -11.23 10.06
N LEU A 78 5.04 -11.92 9.18
CA LEU A 78 4.74 -11.45 7.82
C LEU A 78 3.89 -10.16 7.84
N ALA A 79 2.82 -10.14 8.61
CA ALA A 79 1.96 -8.96 8.79
C ALA A 79 2.74 -7.79 9.39
N GLN A 80 3.58 -8.04 10.41
CA GLN A 80 4.44 -7.00 10.98
C GLN A 80 5.47 -6.51 9.97
N SER A 81 6.03 -7.38 9.12
CA SER A 81 6.97 -6.95 8.09
C SER A 81 6.35 -5.98 7.08
N LEU A 82 5.08 -6.17 6.70
CA LEU A 82 4.35 -5.19 5.89
C LEU A 82 4.20 -3.85 6.62
N ASN A 83 3.86 -3.88 7.91
CA ASN A 83 3.68 -2.67 8.70
C ASN A 83 4.97 -1.86 8.89
N VAL A 84 6.10 -2.53 9.19
CA VAL A 84 7.36 -1.84 9.52
C VAL A 84 8.32 -1.66 8.35
N LEU A 85 8.17 -2.44 7.27
CA LEU A 85 8.96 -2.36 6.05
C LEU A 85 8.09 -2.07 4.82
N LYS A 86 6.94 -1.39 4.99
CA LYS A 86 6.01 -1.03 3.90
C LYS A 86 6.72 -0.47 2.65
N PRO A 87 7.70 0.46 2.76
CA PRO A 87 8.42 0.99 1.58
C PRO A 87 9.18 -0.06 0.74
N VAL A 88 9.51 -1.22 1.32
CA VAL A 88 10.17 -2.34 0.60
C VAL A 88 9.18 -3.05 -0.32
N TYR A 89 7.89 -3.03 -0.01
CA TYR A 89 6.84 -3.58 -0.88
C TYR A 89 6.61 -2.66 -2.09
N ALA A 90 6.06 -3.21 -3.18
CA ALA A 90 5.97 -2.52 -4.47
C ALA A 90 7.34 -2.04 -4.99
N THR A 91 8.37 -2.88 -4.83
CA THR A 91 9.73 -2.65 -5.36
C THR A 91 10.28 -3.91 -6.02
N ILE A 92 11.36 -3.78 -6.79
CA ILE A 92 12.11 -4.92 -7.34
C ILE A 92 12.76 -5.78 -6.24
N TYR A 93 12.85 -5.27 -5.01
CA TYR A 93 13.41 -5.97 -3.85
C TYR A 93 12.37 -6.84 -3.14
N ALA A 94 11.07 -6.56 -3.28
CA ALA A 94 10.00 -7.31 -2.62
C ALA A 94 10.02 -8.82 -2.95
N PRO A 95 10.25 -9.27 -4.20
CA PRO A 95 10.42 -10.70 -4.50
C PRO A 95 11.55 -11.38 -3.71
N PHE A 96 12.69 -10.70 -3.52
CA PHE A 96 13.79 -11.24 -2.73
C PHE A 96 13.41 -11.34 -1.25
N TRP A 97 12.78 -10.30 -0.71
CA TRP A 97 12.27 -10.28 0.66
C TRP A 97 11.30 -11.45 0.92
N LEU A 98 10.34 -11.68 0.03
CA LEU A 98 9.37 -12.77 0.17
C LEU A 98 9.99 -14.16 0.04
N ARG A 99 11.03 -14.33 -0.80
CA ARG A 99 11.81 -15.58 -0.85
C ARG A 99 12.52 -15.87 0.46
N LEU A 100 13.10 -14.85 1.09
CA LEU A 100 13.74 -14.98 2.40
C LEU A 100 12.75 -15.44 3.48
N LEU A 101 11.48 -15.03 3.36
CA LEU A 101 10.39 -15.44 4.23
C LEU A 101 9.77 -16.79 3.87
N GLY A 102 10.17 -17.43 2.78
CA GLY A 102 9.79 -18.81 2.43
C GLY A 102 8.98 -18.97 1.14
N ALA A 103 8.54 -17.88 0.51
CA ALA A 103 7.75 -17.95 -0.72
C ALA A 103 8.61 -18.32 -1.94
N LYS A 104 8.00 -19.01 -2.90
CA LYS A 104 8.63 -19.30 -4.20
C LYS A 104 8.21 -18.22 -5.19
N VAL A 105 9.07 -17.23 -5.41
CA VAL A 105 8.77 -16.10 -6.31
C VAL A 105 9.64 -16.14 -7.56
N GLY A 106 9.00 -16.27 -8.72
CA GLY A 106 9.61 -16.38 -10.03
C GLY A 106 10.31 -15.11 -10.51
N ARG A 107 11.03 -15.24 -11.63
CA ARG A 107 11.76 -14.11 -12.23
C ARG A 107 10.79 -13.06 -12.78
N ARG A 108 11.10 -11.78 -12.58
CA ARG A 108 10.27 -10.63 -13.02
C ARG A 108 8.85 -10.62 -12.44
N ALA A 109 8.54 -11.41 -11.41
CA ALA A 109 7.29 -11.24 -10.69
C ALA A 109 7.29 -9.87 -9.99
N GLU A 110 6.16 -9.16 -10.07
CA GLU A 110 5.94 -7.87 -9.42
C GLU A 110 4.95 -8.08 -8.28
N ILE A 111 5.32 -7.62 -7.10
CA ILE A 111 4.50 -7.80 -5.90
C ILE A 111 4.44 -6.45 -5.19
N SER A 112 3.24 -5.89 -5.14
CA SER A 112 2.96 -4.68 -4.39
C SER A 112 2.76 -5.01 -2.90
N THR A 113 1.67 -4.60 -2.27
CA THR A 113 1.37 -4.93 -0.87
C THR A 113 0.45 -6.16 -0.76
N LEU A 114 0.76 -7.07 0.17
CA LEU A 114 -0.03 -8.29 0.40
C LEU A 114 -0.54 -8.33 1.85
N ASN A 115 -1.86 -8.23 2.05
CA ASN A 115 -2.47 -8.12 3.38
C ASN A 115 -2.41 -9.43 4.17
N HIS A 116 -2.52 -10.56 3.49
CA HIS A 116 -2.36 -11.87 4.09
C HIS A 116 -1.60 -12.78 3.12
N ILE A 117 -0.56 -13.44 3.64
CA ILE A 117 0.22 -14.43 2.90
C ILE A 117 0.57 -15.61 3.80
N SER A 118 0.44 -16.81 3.25
CA SER A 118 1.09 -18.02 3.79
C SER A 118 2.39 -18.26 3.04
N ALA A 119 3.48 -17.57 3.42
CA ALA A 119 4.70 -17.50 2.61
C ALA A 119 5.28 -18.88 2.25
N ASP A 120 5.39 -19.82 3.20
CA ASP A 120 5.97 -21.15 2.91
C ASP A 120 5.13 -22.00 1.93
N HIS A 121 3.89 -21.58 1.67
CA HIS A 121 2.91 -22.26 0.82
C HIS A 121 2.53 -21.45 -0.42
N LEU A 122 3.19 -20.31 -0.66
CA LEU A 122 2.92 -19.42 -1.78
C LEU A 122 3.93 -19.66 -2.90
N THR A 123 3.42 -19.96 -4.10
CA THR A 123 4.20 -19.97 -5.35
C THR A 123 3.66 -18.90 -6.28
N VAL A 124 4.51 -17.94 -6.65
CA VAL A 124 4.25 -16.90 -7.64
C VAL A 124 5.18 -17.17 -8.82
N GLU A 125 4.64 -17.49 -9.98
CA GLU A 125 5.44 -17.82 -11.16
C GLU A 125 6.02 -16.58 -11.86
N ALA A 126 6.78 -16.82 -12.93
CA ALA A 126 7.50 -15.76 -13.64
C ALA A 126 6.54 -14.73 -14.26
N GLY A 127 6.89 -13.46 -14.12
CA GLY A 127 6.13 -12.36 -14.72
C GLY A 127 4.74 -12.09 -14.13
N ALA A 128 4.30 -12.85 -13.11
CA ALA A 128 3.04 -12.59 -12.40
C ALA A 128 3.06 -11.21 -11.73
N PHE A 129 1.88 -10.64 -11.52
CA PHE A 129 1.70 -9.32 -10.91
C PHE A 129 0.63 -9.42 -9.81
N LEU A 130 1.02 -9.12 -8.56
CA LEU A 130 0.11 -9.03 -7.44
C LEU A 130 0.01 -7.57 -7.03
N ALA A 131 -1.16 -6.96 -7.21
CA ALA A 131 -1.41 -5.57 -6.88
C ALA A 131 -1.57 -5.33 -5.36
N ASP A 132 -1.97 -4.12 -4.97
CA ASP A 132 -2.05 -3.74 -3.57
C ASP A 132 -3.16 -4.42 -2.79
N SER A 133 -2.93 -4.59 -1.49
CA SER A 133 -3.89 -5.15 -0.55
C SER A 133 -4.42 -6.55 -0.91
N VAL A 134 -3.73 -7.30 -1.77
CA VAL A 134 -4.15 -8.64 -2.17
C VAL A 134 -3.97 -9.60 -0.99
N SER A 135 -4.98 -10.45 -0.76
CA SER A 135 -4.89 -11.57 0.18
C SER A 135 -4.69 -12.86 -0.61
N VAL A 136 -3.56 -13.53 -0.43
CA VAL A 136 -3.24 -14.79 -1.13
C VAL A 136 -2.96 -15.90 -0.14
N GLY A 137 -3.71 -17.00 -0.27
CA GLY A 137 -3.53 -18.17 0.58
C GLY A 137 -4.07 -17.99 1.98
N ALA A 138 -5.18 -17.24 2.12
CA ALA A 138 -5.87 -17.09 3.39
C ALA A 138 -6.34 -18.47 3.91
N PRO A 139 -5.99 -18.87 5.14
CA PRO A 139 -6.33 -20.17 5.67
C PRO A 139 -7.83 -20.27 5.95
N ARG A 140 -8.40 -21.46 5.74
CA ARG A 140 -9.81 -21.71 6.04
C ARG A 140 -9.94 -22.18 7.48
N VAL A 141 -10.61 -21.40 8.31
CA VAL A 141 -10.89 -21.76 9.71
C VAL A 141 -12.33 -22.24 9.83
N GLN A 142 -12.52 -23.51 10.17
CA GLN A 142 -13.84 -24.09 10.35
C GLN A 142 -13.82 -25.23 11.36
N ARG A 143 -14.82 -25.29 12.26
CA ARG A 143 -15.00 -26.40 13.23
C ARG A 143 -13.74 -26.70 14.07
N GLY A 144 -13.02 -25.66 14.50
CA GLY A 144 -11.80 -25.81 15.31
C GLY A 144 -10.58 -26.33 14.54
N GLN A 145 -10.63 -26.33 13.20
CA GLN A 145 -9.53 -26.71 12.33
C GLN A 145 -9.15 -25.53 11.43
N VAL A 146 -7.87 -25.47 11.08
CA VAL A 146 -7.27 -24.47 10.20
C VAL A 146 -6.66 -25.20 9.01
N ALA A 147 -7.23 -25.05 7.83
CA ALA A 147 -6.70 -25.61 6.60
C ALA A 147 -5.71 -24.62 5.96
N VAL A 148 -4.45 -25.04 5.89
CA VAL A 148 -3.36 -24.31 5.28
C VAL A 148 -2.95 -25.04 4.01
N GLU A 149 -3.25 -24.45 2.86
CA GLU A 149 -3.11 -25.10 1.56
C GLU A 149 -2.23 -24.26 0.62
N ALA A 150 -1.46 -24.96 -0.22
CA ALA A 150 -0.57 -24.33 -1.18
C ALA A 150 -1.37 -23.49 -2.20
N THR A 151 -0.89 -22.28 -2.46
CA THR A 151 -1.50 -21.36 -3.42
C THR A 151 -0.52 -21.05 -4.54
N VAL A 152 -0.97 -21.16 -5.79
CA VAL A 152 -0.13 -20.99 -6.98
C VAL A 152 -0.71 -19.88 -7.85
N VAL A 153 0.11 -18.88 -8.14
CA VAL A 153 -0.19 -17.82 -9.10
C VAL A 153 0.63 -18.07 -10.36
N GLY A 154 -0.04 -18.44 -11.44
CA GLY A 154 0.58 -18.83 -12.70
C GLY A 154 1.36 -17.72 -13.42
N THR A 155 2.08 -18.12 -14.45
CA THR A 155 2.96 -17.25 -15.24
C THR A 155 2.18 -16.10 -15.87
N ARG A 156 2.69 -14.88 -15.74
CA ARG A 156 2.06 -13.64 -16.25
C ARG A 156 0.62 -13.41 -15.79
N THR A 157 0.20 -14.03 -14.69
CA THR A 157 -1.12 -13.81 -14.09
C THR A 157 -1.15 -12.53 -13.27
N PHE A 158 -2.24 -11.79 -13.40
CA PHE A 158 -2.49 -10.53 -12.72
C PHE A 158 -3.57 -10.70 -11.66
N ILE A 159 -3.30 -10.23 -10.44
CA ILE A 159 -4.25 -10.19 -9.34
C ILE A 159 -4.43 -8.72 -8.93
N GLY A 160 -5.64 -8.20 -9.12
CA GLY A 160 -5.99 -6.80 -8.90
C GLY A 160 -6.17 -6.43 -7.42
N ASN A 161 -6.22 -5.13 -7.16
CA ASN A 161 -6.19 -4.58 -5.81
C ASN A 161 -7.29 -5.18 -4.92
N SER A 162 -6.93 -5.56 -3.69
CA SER A 162 -7.86 -6.11 -2.70
C SER A 162 -8.55 -7.43 -3.10
N ALA A 163 -8.07 -8.12 -4.15
CA ALA A 163 -8.56 -9.45 -4.48
C ALA A 163 -8.22 -10.46 -3.37
N VAL A 164 -9.11 -11.44 -3.19
CA VAL A 164 -8.99 -12.46 -2.13
C VAL A 164 -8.96 -13.84 -2.73
N LEU A 165 -7.82 -14.52 -2.56
CA LEU A 165 -7.59 -15.89 -2.98
C LEU A 165 -7.46 -16.79 -1.75
N ALA A 166 -8.39 -17.72 -1.58
CA ALA A 166 -8.34 -18.71 -0.51
C ALA A 166 -7.13 -19.64 -0.67
N GLY A 167 -6.67 -20.24 0.44
CA GLY A 167 -5.73 -21.35 0.40
C GLY A 167 -6.19 -22.44 -0.57
N GLY A 168 -5.23 -23.06 -1.28
CA GLY A 168 -5.52 -24.10 -2.28
C GLY A 168 -5.82 -23.57 -3.68
N THR A 169 -5.90 -22.25 -3.87
CA THR A 169 -6.15 -21.64 -5.18
C THR A 169 -4.98 -21.88 -6.14
N VAL A 170 -5.27 -22.36 -7.35
CA VAL A 170 -4.29 -22.50 -8.45
C VAL A 170 -4.79 -21.69 -9.63
N LEU A 171 -4.12 -20.57 -9.92
CA LEU A 171 -4.38 -19.76 -11.10
C LEU A 171 -3.47 -20.18 -12.25
N GLY A 172 -4.05 -20.35 -13.43
CA GLY A 172 -3.34 -20.68 -14.66
C GLY A 172 -2.60 -19.49 -15.26
N THR A 173 -1.96 -19.68 -16.41
CA THR A 173 -1.16 -18.67 -17.11
C THR A 173 -2.02 -17.52 -17.67
N GLY A 174 -1.53 -16.29 -17.53
CA GLY A 174 -2.09 -15.10 -18.17
C GLY A 174 -3.49 -14.72 -17.69
N GLN A 175 -3.93 -15.27 -16.55
CA GLN A 175 -5.24 -14.96 -16.00
C GLN A 175 -5.24 -13.56 -15.36
N LEU A 176 -6.39 -12.89 -15.37
CA LEU A 176 -6.59 -11.64 -14.65
C LEU A 176 -7.72 -11.84 -13.63
N VAL A 177 -7.46 -11.52 -12.37
CA VAL A 177 -8.47 -11.40 -11.32
C VAL A 177 -8.64 -9.92 -11.01
N GLY A 178 -9.85 -9.39 -11.18
CA GLY A 178 -10.17 -7.98 -10.99
C GLY A 178 -10.05 -7.53 -9.54
N ALA A 179 -10.10 -6.21 -9.33
CA ALA A 179 -10.09 -5.65 -7.98
C ALA A 179 -11.25 -6.19 -7.14
N LEU A 180 -11.03 -6.35 -5.83
CA LEU A 180 -11.99 -6.86 -4.84
C LEU A 180 -12.58 -8.25 -5.15
N SER A 181 -12.07 -8.96 -6.16
CA SER A 181 -12.67 -10.18 -6.69
C SER A 181 -12.15 -11.43 -6.01
N THR A 182 -12.92 -12.51 -6.09
CA THR A 182 -12.52 -13.85 -5.69
C THR A 182 -11.82 -14.60 -6.83
N ALA A 183 -11.15 -15.71 -6.50
CA ALA A 183 -10.55 -16.58 -7.50
C ALA A 183 -11.58 -17.13 -8.51
N PRO A 184 -11.19 -17.33 -9.78
CA PRO A 184 -12.01 -18.06 -10.75
C PRO A 184 -12.19 -19.54 -10.34
N PRO A 185 -13.19 -20.23 -10.92
CA PRO A 185 -13.34 -21.67 -10.74
C PRO A 185 -12.06 -22.45 -11.09
N ALA A 186 -11.85 -23.57 -10.39
CA ALA A 186 -10.71 -24.44 -10.66
C ALA A 186 -10.69 -24.90 -12.12
N GLY A 187 -9.51 -24.85 -12.76
CA GLY A 187 -9.36 -25.22 -14.17
C GLY A 187 -9.83 -24.15 -15.16
N ALA A 188 -10.02 -22.90 -14.71
CA ALA A 188 -10.31 -21.78 -15.62
C ALA A 188 -9.28 -21.71 -16.77
N PRO A 189 -9.69 -21.40 -18.02
CA PRO A 189 -8.78 -21.37 -19.16
C PRO A 189 -7.67 -20.31 -19.00
N ALA A 190 -6.53 -20.52 -19.65
CA ALA A 190 -5.46 -19.52 -19.71
C ALA A 190 -5.92 -18.25 -20.44
N ASN A 191 -5.27 -17.11 -20.16
CA ASN A 191 -5.53 -15.82 -20.79
C ASN A 191 -6.98 -15.31 -20.66
N THR A 192 -7.66 -15.68 -19.57
CA THR A 192 -9.02 -15.24 -19.26
C THR A 192 -9.04 -14.20 -18.15
N SER A 193 -10.00 -13.28 -18.19
CA SER A 193 -10.17 -12.22 -17.19
C SER A 193 -11.43 -12.48 -16.38
N TRP A 194 -11.35 -12.29 -15.06
CA TRP A 194 -12.41 -12.62 -14.12
C TRP A 194 -12.62 -11.47 -13.14
N VAL A 195 -13.86 -11.21 -12.78
CA VAL A 195 -14.23 -10.22 -11.77
C VAL A 195 -15.39 -10.75 -10.94
N GLY A 196 -15.52 -10.26 -9.71
CA GLY A 196 -16.67 -10.52 -8.87
C GLY A 196 -16.43 -11.50 -7.72
N SER A 197 -17.45 -11.58 -6.88
CA SER A 197 -17.53 -12.49 -5.73
C SER A 197 -18.95 -13.05 -5.64
N PRO A 198 -19.23 -14.25 -6.20
CA PRO A 198 -18.32 -15.15 -6.91
C PRO A 198 -17.79 -14.58 -8.24
N ALA A 199 -16.63 -15.07 -8.68
CA ALA A 199 -16.01 -14.63 -9.93
C ALA A 199 -16.77 -15.10 -11.18
N PHE A 200 -16.93 -14.20 -12.15
CA PHE A 200 -17.45 -14.49 -13.49
C PHE A 200 -16.49 -13.97 -14.57
N LEU A 201 -16.58 -14.56 -15.76
CA LEU A 201 -15.71 -14.27 -16.90
C LEU A 201 -16.05 -12.89 -17.50
N LEU A 202 -15.02 -12.06 -17.70
CA LEU A 202 -15.07 -10.83 -18.49
C LEU A 202 -14.67 -11.16 -19.95
N PRO A 203 -15.62 -11.08 -20.91
CA PRO A 203 -15.39 -11.57 -22.28
C PRO A 203 -14.48 -10.65 -23.10
N ASN A 204 -14.50 -9.33 -22.85
CA ASN A 204 -13.80 -8.35 -23.68
C ASN A 204 -12.82 -7.54 -22.85
N ARG A 205 -11.52 -7.86 -23.00
CA ARG A 205 -10.44 -7.05 -22.46
C ARG A 205 -9.73 -6.29 -23.60
N PRO A 206 -9.71 -4.95 -23.57
CA PRO A 206 -8.84 -4.19 -24.46
C PRO A 206 -7.37 -4.34 -24.02
N VAL A 207 -6.59 -5.11 -24.76
CA VAL A 207 -5.14 -5.21 -24.59
C VAL A 207 -4.51 -3.96 -25.20
N SER A 208 -3.85 -3.12 -24.41
CA SER A 208 -3.15 -1.93 -24.92
C SER A 208 -1.83 -2.38 -25.55
N ALA A 209 -1.78 -2.42 -26.89
CA ALA A 209 -0.56 -2.73 -27.65
C ALA A 209 0.38 -1.50 -27.80
N THR A 210 0.12 -0.43 -27.05
CA THR A 210 0.77 0.88 -27.20
C THR A 210 2.25 0.87 -26.78
N PHE A 211 2.66 -0.06 -25.91
CA PHE A 211 4.01 -0.14 -25.36
C PHE A 211 4.66 -1.49 -25.63
N THR A 212 5.97 -1.47 -25.83
CA THR A 212 6.77 -2.67 -26.11
C THR A 212 7.00 -3.53 -24.86
N ASP A 213 7.29 -4.82 -25.07
CA ASP A 213 7.64 -5.76 -23.99
C ASP A 213 8.81 -5.29 -23.11
N ALA A 214 9.72 -4.50 -23.69
CA ALA A 214 10.86 -3.90 -23.00
C ALA A 214 10.46 -2.88 -21.92
N LEU A 215 9.25 -2.32 -21.99
CA LEU A 215 8.74 -1.38 -20.99
C LEU A 215 7.71 -2.00 -20.04
N THR A 216 7.33 -3.27 -20.27
CA THR A 216 6.33 -3.99 -19.49
C THR A 216 6.94 -5.20 -18.79
N PHE A 217 7.22 -6.28 -19.53
CA PHE A 217 7.58 -7.59 -18.97
C PHE A 217 9.08 -7.85 -18.90
N ASP A 218 9.86 -7.41 -19.89
CA ASP A 218 11.29 -7.74 -19.99
C ASP A 218 12.18 -6.50 -20.21
N PRO A 219 12.41 -5.71 -19.16
CA PRO A 219 13.18 -4.48 -19.28
C PRO A 219 14.68 -4.73 -19.49
N PRO A 220 15.35 -3.87 -20.28
CA PRO A 220 16.80 -3.88 -20.38
C PRO A 220 17.45 -3.54 -19.03
N THR A 221 18.67 -4.04 -18.81
CA THR A 221 19.39 -3.96 -17.54
C THR A 221 19.55 -2.54 -17.01
N HIS A 222 19.70 -1.53 -17.88
CA HIS A 222 19.84 -0.14 -17.46
C HIS A 222 18.57 0.41 -16.79
N LEU A 223 17.36 0.00 -17.24
CA LEU A 223 16.11 0.39 -16.57
C LEU A 223 15.94 -0.32 -15.23
N VAL A 224 16.48 -1.54 -15.09
CA VAL A 224 16.50 -2.27 -13.82
C VAL A 224 17.34 -1.52 -12.79
N TRP A 225 18.55 -1.07 -13.18
CA TRP A 225 19.40 -0.27 -12.30
C TRP A 225 18.80 1.11 -11.99
N ALA A 226 18.23 1.79 -12.99
CA ALA A 226 17.59 3.09 -12.78
C ALA A 226 16.39 3.00 -11.82
N ARG A 227 15.54 1.97 -11.99
CA ARG A 227 14.43 1.69 -11.06
C ARG A 227 14.95 1.35 -9.67
N GLY A 228 15.95 0.48 -9.56
CA GLY A 228 16.55 0.11 -8.28
C GLY A 228 17.13 1.31 -7.52
N ALA A 229 17.81 2.21 -8.22
CA ALA A 229 18.32 3.45 -7.63
C ALA A 229 17.19 4.35 -7.11
N MET A 230 16.09 4.49 -7.86
CA MET A 230 14.93 5.26 -7.41
C MET A 230 14.22 4.59 -6.23
N GLU A 231 14.07 3.27 -6.27
CA GLU A 231 13.43 2.50 -5.21
C GLU A 231 14.29 2.46 -3.93
N PHE A 232 15.60 2.61 -4.03
CA PHE A 232 16.46 2.84 -2.86
C PHE A 232 16.03 4.12 -2.11
N PHE A 233 15.78 5.22 -2.82
CA PHE A 233 15.27 6.45 -2.19
C PHE A 233 13.82 6.30 -1.70
N LYS A 234 12.97 5.59 -2.47
CA LYS A 234 11.61 5.22 -2.04
C LYS A 234 11.64 4.52 -0.67
N ILE A 235 12.55 3.56 -0.52
CA ILE A 235 12.71 2.80 0.71
C ILE A 235 13.27 3.65 1.84
N THR A 236 14.35 4.38 1.59
CA THR A 236 15.15 4.99 2.66
C THR A 236 14.64 6.34 3.15
N LEU A 237 14.05 7.18 2.28
CA LEU A 237 13.65 8.53 2.65
C LEU A 237 12.57 8.59 3.74
N PRO A 238 11.51 7.74 3.74
CA PRO A 238 10.56 7.73 4.86
C PRO A 238 11.24 7.47 6.21
N PHE A 239 12.16 6.50 6.28
CA PHE A 239 12.90 6.22 7.51
C PHE A 239 13.86 7.36 7.87
N ALA A 240 14.52 7.97 6.88
CA ALA A 240 15.35 9.15 7.12
C ALA A 240 14.53 10.32 7.71
N PHE A 241 13.29 10.51 7.25
CA PHE A 241 12.37 11.52 7.79
C PHE A 241 11.98 11.20 9.24
N VAL A 242 11.68 9.93 9.56
CA VAL A 242 11.45 9.48 10.94
C VAL A 242 12.66 9.72 11.82
N SER A 243 13.85 9.32 11.38
CA SER A 243 15.10 9.52 12.10
C SER A 243 15.39 11.00 12.33
N ALA A 244 15.20 11.86 11.32
CA ALA A 244 15.35 13.30 11.44
C ALA A 244 14.37 13.90 12.47
N THR A 245 13.12 13.45 12.44
CA THR A 245 12.07 13.88 13.38
C THR A 245 12.46 13.54 14.82
N PHE A 246 12.87 12.30 15.07
CA PHE A 246 13.28 11.86 16.40
C PHE A 246 14.55 12.57 16.87
N ALA A 247 15.53 12.71 15.98
CA ALA A 247 16.78 13.43 16.27
C ALA A 247 16.54 14.89 16.65
N ALA A 248 15.67 15.59 15.92
CA ALA A 248 15.33 16.99 16.21
C ALA A 248 14.72 17.14 17.61
N VAL A 249 13.73 16.30 17.94
CA VAL A 249 13.04 16.33 19.24
C VAL A 249 14.00 15.97 20.36
N TYR A 250 14.78 14.89 20.22
CA TYR A 250 15.73 14.47 21.24
C TYR A 250 16.81 15.53 21.48
N HIS A 251 17.42 16.07 20.41
CA HIS A 251 18.50 17.05 20.57
C HIS A 251 17.99 18.31 21.28
N TYR A 252 16.78 18.76 20.92
CA TYR A 252 16.14 19.87 21.58
C TYR A 252 15.88 19.60 23.06
N CYS A 253 15.22 18.47 23.38
CA CYS A 253 14.93 18.09 24.77
C CYS A 253 16.19 17.89 25.60
N ALA A 254 17.23 17.26 25.04
CA ALA A 254 18.50 17.03 25.71
C ALA A 254 19.24 18.35 26.00
N TRP A 255 19.27 19.26 25.02
CA TRP A 255 19.82 20.61 25.23
C TRP A 255 19.05 21.35 26.33
N HIS A 256 17.73 21.36 26.27
CA HIS A 256 16.90 22.08 27.25
C HIS A 256 17.07 21.50 28.67
N LEU A 257 17.07 20.18 28.84
CA LEU A 257 17.27 19.56 30.15
C LEU A 257 18.70 19.77 30.70
N ARG A 258 19.73 19.72 29.85
CA ARG A 258 21.13 19.99 30.27
C ARG A 258 21.36 21.43 30.73
N ASN A 259 20.56 22.38 30.24
CA ASN A 259 20.61 23.78 30.65
C ASN A 259 19.72 24.09 31.87
N GLY A 260 19.19 23.05 32.56
CA GLY A 260 18.47 23.22 33.82
C GLY A 260 17.03 23.71 33.69
N TYR A 261 16.46 23.72 32.48
CA TYR A 261 15.07 24.12 32.30
C TYR A 261 14.09 23.06 32.87
N PRO A 262 12.90 23.49 33.37
CA PRO A 262 11.90 22.59 33.91
C PRO A 262 11.40 21.55 32.90
N PHE A 263 11.17 20.32 33.37
CA PHE A 263 10.70 19.20 32.56
C PHE A 263 9.45 19.52 31.73
N TRP A 264 8.44 20.15 32.33
CA TRP A 264 7.18 20.45 31.65
C TRP A 264 7.34 21.45 30.49
N ILE A 265 8.29 22.39 30.62
CA ILE A 265 8.63 23.32 29.54
C ILE A 265 9.36 22.58 28.43
N SER A 266 10.30 21.69 28.77
CA SER A 266 10.98 20.81 27.81
C SER A 266 9.98 19.96 27.03
N ALA A 267 8.98 19.41 27.72
CA ALA A 267 7.95 18.57 27.11
C ALA A 267 7.08 19.38 26.13
N LEU A 268 6.55 20.53 26.55
CA LEU A 268 5.71 21.38 25.69
C LEU A 268 6.45 21.86 24.44
N LEU A 269 7.67 22.36 24.61
CA LEU A 269 8.48 22.86 23.50
C LEU A 269 8.99 21.72 22.63
N GLY A 270 9.35 20.57 23.21
CA GLY A 270 9.68 19.35 22.48
C GLY A 270 8.53 18.84 21.62
N THR A 271 7.30 18.88 22.13
CA THR A 271 6.09 18.60 21.34
C THR A 271 5.92 19.61 20.20
N SER A 272 6.22 20.89 20.44
CA SER A 272 6.18 21.92 19.38
C SER A 272 7.22 21.65 18.28
N VAL A 273 8.43 21.23 18.65
CA VAL A 273 9.48 20.80 17.69
C VAL A 273 9.05 19.56 16.92
N LEU A 274 8.43 18.58 17.58
CA LEU A 274 7.87 17.39 16.93
C LEU A 274 6.86 17.79 15.86
N LEU A 275 5.84 18.57 16.25
CA LEU A 275 4.78 19.01 15.34
C LEU A 275 5.33 19.87 14.19
N GLY A 276 6.26 20.78 14.49
CA GLY A 276 6.91 21.62 13.48
C GLY A 276 7.73 20.81 12.47
N THR A 277 8.44 19.77 12.93
CA THR A 277 9.24 18.91 12.05
C THR A 277 8.35 18.02 11.17
N VAL A 278 7.28 17.44 11.74
CA VAL A 278 6.29 16.68 10.98
C VAL A 278 5.63 17.54 9.91
N LEU A 279 5.25 18.78 10.24
CA LEU A 279 4.68 19.72 9.29
C LEU A 279 5.70 20.09 8.19
N ALA A 280 6.93 20.43 8.56
CA ALA A 280 7.98 20.79 7.60
C ALA A 280 8.28 19.66 6.61
N LEU A 281 8.41 18.42 7.09
CA LEU A 281 8.64 17.25 6.24
C LEU A 281 7.40 16.88 5.41
N SER A 282 6.19 17.14 5.91
CA SER A 282 4.95 16.99 5.11
C SER A 282 4.87 18.01 3.98
N LEU A 283 5.26 19.27 4.23
CA LEU A 283 5.38 20.29 3.18
C LEU A 283 6.48 19.94 2.17
N LEU A 284 7.59 19.35 2.63
CA LEU A 284 8.64 18.84 1.75
C LEU A 284 8.13 17.69 0.85
N THR A 285 7.32 16.77 1.39
CA THR A 285 6.66 15.73 0.59
C THR A 285 5.75 16.33 -0.48
N ALA A 286 4.95 17.33 -0.12
CA ALA A 286 4.12 18.05 -1.09
C ALA A 286 4.96 18.76 -2.15
N ALA A 287 6.03 19.45 -1.77
CA ALA A 287 6.96 20.08 -2.70
C ALA A 287 7.60 19.04 -3.65
N THR A 288 7.98 17.88 -3.12
CA THR A 288 8.54 16.76 -3.91
C THR A 288 7.55 16.30 -4.98
N LYS A 289 6.26 16.15 -4.65
CA LYS A 289 5.21 15.87 -5.64
C LYS A 289 5.14 16.94 -6.73
N TRP A 290 5.10 18.21 -6.34
CA TRP A 290 4.95 19.32 -7.28
C TRP A 290 6.17 19.48 -8.21
N VAL A 291 7.38 19.18 -7.73
CA VAL A 291 8.61 19.22 -8.53
C VAL A 291 8.75 18.00 -9.44
N LEU A 292 8.52 16.79 -8.92
CA LEU A 292 8.78 15.55 -9.67
C LEU A 292 7.68 15.19 -10.67
N ILE A 293 6.43 15.52 -10.34
CA ILE A 293 5.23 15.14 -11.10
C ILE A 293 4.50 16.37 -11.64
N GLY A 294 4.33 17.42 -10.82
CA GLY A 294 3.45 18.54 -11.14
C GLY A 294 1.97 18.18 -10.93
N ARG A 295 1.13 18.44 -11.94
CA ARG A 295 -0.29 18.05 -11.93
C ARG A 295 -0.48 16.70 -12.61
N TYR A 296 -1.12 15.76 -11.94
CA TYR A 296 -1.57 14.53 -12.57
C TYR A 296 -2.57 14.82 -13.69
N ARG A 297 -2.46 14.09 -14.80
CA ARG A 297 -3.35 14.18 -15.96
C ARG A 297 -3.71 12.76 -16.43
N PRO A 298 -4.92 12.55 -17.00
CA PRO A 298 -5.26 11.28 -17.60
C PRO A 298 -4.20 10.83 -18.61
N SER A 299 -3.65 9.63 -18.43
CA SER A 299 -2.57 9.12 -19.26
C SER A 299 -2.36 7.61 -19.09
N GLU A 300 -1.68 7.00 -20.05
CA GLU A 300 -1.14 5.64 -19.94
C GLU A 300 0.39 5.69 -19.80
N LYS A 301 0.94 4.96 -18.82
CA LYS A 301 2.37 4.88 -18.57
C LYS A 301 2.78 3.43 -18.33
N PRO A 302 3.83 2.92 -19.01
CA PRO A 302 4.29 1.56 -18.76
C PRO A 302 5.03 1.48 -17.41
N LEU A 303 5.02 0.30 -16.79
CA LEU A 303 5.63 0.04 -15.47
C LEU A 303 7.11 0.46 -15.41
N TRP A 304 7.87 0.21 -16.47
CA TRP A 304 9.29 0.58 -16.55
C TRP A 304 9.49 1.99 -17.07
N SER A 305 8.76 2.95 -16.51
CA SER A 305 8.93 4.37 -16.80
C SER A 305 9.30 5.17 -15.55
N SER A 306 10.17 6.15 -15.72
CA SER A 306 10.57 7.08 -14.65
C SER A 306 9.38 7.81 -14.02
N TYR A 307 8.27 7.97 -14.75
CA TYR A 307 7.04 8.57 -14.22
C TYR A 307 6.44 7.70 -13.10
N VAL A 308 6.28 6.40 -13.34
CA VAL A 308 5.75 5.46 -12.34
C VAL A 308 6.64 5.43 -11.10
N TRP A 309 7.97 5.40 -11.26
CA TRP A 309 8.89 5.34 -10.11
C TRP A 309 8.89 6.65 -9.28
N ARG A 310 8.73 7.80 -9.94
CA ARG A 310 8.53 9.09 -9.25
C ARG A 310 7.21 9.14 -8.51
N ASN A 311 6.14 8.61 -9.11
CA ASN A 311 4.84 8.49 -8.47
C ASN A 311 4.92 7.62 -7.21
N GLU A 312 5.55 6.46 -7.32
CA GLU A 312 5.76 5.52 -6.21
C GLU A 312 6.61 6.09 -5.08
N LEU A 313 7.61 6.93 -5.39
CA LEU A 313 8.37 7.66 -4.37
C LEU A 313 7.48 8.61 -3.57
N VAL A 314 6.67 9.42 -4.27
CA VAL A 314 5.72 10.33 -3.63
C VAL A 314 4.72 9.56 -2.78
N ASN A 315 4.18 8.47 -3.32
CA ASN A 315 3.23 7.61 -2.62
C ASN A 315 3.85 7.02 -1.34
N SER A 316 5.10 6.54 -1.41
CA SER A 316 5.79 5.99 -0.24
C SER A 316 6.04 7.02 0.86
N LEU A 317 6.43 8.27 0.51
CA LEU A 317 6.56 9.35 1.48
C LEU A 317 5.21 9.71 2.12
N CYS A 318 4.14 9.69 1.34
CA CYS A 318 2.79 9.91 1.84
C CYS A 318 2.41 8.81 2.84
N GLU A 319 2.46 7.54 2.42
CA GLU A 319 2.00 6.41 3.23
C GLU A 319 2.86 6.13 4.46
N SER A 320 4.18 6.23 4.32
CA SER A 320 5.12 5.77 5.35
C SER A 320 5.62 6.88 6.27
N TYR A 321 5.23 8.13 6.04
CA TYR A 321 5.54 9.25 6.93
C TYR A 321 4.33 10.15 7.16
N VAL A 322 3.84 10.84 6.12
CA VAL A 322 2.78 11.84 6.25
C VAL A 322 1.49 11.25 6.86
N PHE A 323 1.00 10.13 6.31
CA PHE A 323 -0.24 9.52 6.77
C PHE A 323 -0.11 9.01 8.20
N LEU A 324 0.99 8.32 8.50
CA LEU A 324 1.25 7.78 9.83
C LEU A 324 1.29 8.85 10.93
N TYR A 325 1.98 9.97 10.70
CA TYR A 325 2.26 10.94 11.76
C TYR A 325 1.22 12.07 11.88
N TRP A 326 0.38 12.32 10.87
CA TRP A 326 -0.64 13.37 11.01
C TRP A 326 -1.95 13.16 10.24
N VAL A 327 -1.99 12.57 9.05
CA VAL A 327 -3.28 12.44 8.33
C VAL A 327 -4.19 11.38 8.94
N THR A 328 -3.67 10.17 9.20
CA THR A 328 -4.45 9.07 9.78
C THR A 328 -5.03 9.42 11.15
N PRO A 329 -4.25 10.02 12.09
CA PRO A 329 -4.81 10.49 13.37
C PRO A 329 -5.90 11.56 13.25
N LEU A 330 -5.98 12.27 12.11
CA LEU A 330 -6.96 13.33 11.85
C LEU A 330 -8.15 12.88 11.00
N LEU A 331 -8.19 11.62 10.53
CA LEU A 331 -9.34 11.08 9.80
C LEU A 331 -10.63 11.24 10.62
N GLY A 332 -11.75 11.48 9.92
CA GLY A 332 -13.04 11.79 10.52
C GLY A 332 -13.15 13.22 11.09
N THR A 333 -12.07 14.00 11.11
CA THR A 333 -12.11 15.43 11.50
C THR A 333 -12.17 16.36 10.28
N PRO A 334 -12.58 17.63 10.44
CA PRO A 334 -12.55 18.62 9.36
C PRO A 334 -11.15 18.86 8.77
N PHE A 335 -10.08 18.50 9.50
CA PHE A 335 -8.69 18.71 9.07
C PHE A 335 -8.18 17.61 8.14
N ALA A 336 -8.81 16.44 8.09
CA ALA A 336 -8.35 15.29 7.30
C ALA A 336 -8.12 15.63 5.80
N THR A 337 -8.95 16.52 5.25
CA THR A 337 -8.95 16.88 3.82
C THR A 337 -7.79 17.81 3.43
N SER A 338 -7.22 18.54 4.39
CA SER A 338 -6.22 19.59 4.18
C SER A 338 -4.99 19.12 3.39
N PHE A 339 -4.46 17.93 3.71
CA PHE A 339 -3.32 17.38 2.99
C PHE A 339 -3.66 17.06 1.54
N PHE A 340 -4.82 16.44 1.30
CA PHE A 340 -5.24 16.06 -0.04
C PHE A 340 -5.46 17.28 -0.93
N LEU A 341 -5.99 18.38 -0.36
CA LEU A 341 -6.09 19.68 -1.03
C LEU A 341 -4.70 20.24 -1.39
N LEU A 342 -3.74 20.20 -0.47
CA LEU A 342 -2.34 20.60 -0.72
C LEU A 342 -1.69 19.77 -1.85
N MET A 343 -2.03 18.49 -1.93
CA MET A 343 -1.54 17.58 -2.96
C MET A 343 -2.25 17.74 -4.31
N GLY A 344 -3.35 18.50 -4.38
CA GLY A 344 -4.05 18.86 -5.62
C GLY A 344 -5.45 18.26 -5.79
N SER A 345 -5.92 17.45 -4.84
CA SER A 345 -7.28 16.90 -4.86
C SER A 345 -8.31 18.02 -4.78
N ARG A 346 -9.48 17.78 -5.38
CA ARG A 346 -10.60 18.73 -5.34
C ARG A 346 -11.65 18.20 -4.38
N ILE A 347 -11.54 18.61 -3.12
CA ILE A 347 -12.45 18.17 -2.05
C ILE A 347 -13.33 19.35 -1.61
N GLY A 348 -14.63 19.14 -1.57
CA GLY A 348 -15.64 20.11 -1.16
C GLY A 348 -15.72 20.34 0.34
N HIS A 349 -16.66 21.19 0.75
CA HIS A 349 -16.92 21.52 2.15
C HIS A 349 -17.62 20.38 2.90
N SER A 350 -17.30 20.21 4.19
CA SER A 350 -17.91 19.19 5.08
C SER A 350 -17.88 17.75 4.53
N VAL A 351 -16.84 17.38 3.79
CA VAL A 351 -16.61 15.98 3.39
C VAL A 351 -16.16 15.18 4.61
N TYR A 352 -16.84 14.07 4.88
CA TYR A 352 -16.37 13.08 5.85
C TYR A 352 -15.35 12.17 5.17
N LEU A 353 -14.11 12.22 5.63
CA LEU A 353 -12.99 11.46 5.08
C LEU A 353 -12.40 10.54 6.16
N ASP A 354 -12.62 9.24 5.99
CA ASP A 354 -12.10 8.19 6.88
C ASP A 354 -11.17 7.21 6.14
N THR A 355 -10.59 7.64 5.02
CA THR A 355 -9.66 6.86 4.22
C THR A 355 -8.50 7.72 3.74
N THR A 356 -7.32 7.10 3.58
CA THR A 356 -6.15 7.70 2.91
C THR A 356 -5.93 7.14 1.51
N GLU A 357 -6.76 6.20 1.07
CA GLU A 357 -6.63 5.46 -0.19
C GLU A 357 -7.10 6.32 -1.39
N ILE A 358 -6.46 7.47 -1.57
CA ILE A 358 -6.63 8.38 -2.71
C ILE A 358 -5.28 8.52 -3.39
N THR A 359 -5.18 8.02 -4.62
CA THR A 359 -3.97 8.12 -5.45
C THR A 359 -4.12 9.21 -6.51
N GLU A 360 -3.02 9.56 -7.21
CA GLU A 360 -2.95 10.63 -8.23
C GLU A 360 -3.85 11.85 -7.94
N PHE A 361 -3.62 12.47 -6.78
CA PHE A 361 -4.48 13.48 -6.13
C PHE A 361 -5.27 14.42 -7.05
N ASP A 362 -4.65 15.03 -8.08
CA ASP A 362 -5.33 15.97 -8.99
C ASP A 362 -6.48 15.36 -9.81
N LEU A 363 -6.57 14.02 -9.88
CA LEU A 363 -7.59 13.28 -10.62
C LEU A 363 -8.83 12.95 -9.77
N ALA A 364 -8.76 13.11 -8.45
CA ALA A 364 -9.86 12.85 -7.53
C ALA A 364 -10.69 14.12 -7.28
N TRP A 365 -11.98 14.05 -7.62
CA TRP A 365 -12.96 15.11 -7.33
C TRP A 365 -14.05 14.60 -6.39
N VAL A 366 -14.20 15.26 -5.25
CA VAL A 366 -15.14 14.91 -4.18
C VAL A 366 -15.94 16.17 -3.84
N ALA A 367 -17.25 16.17 -4.13
CA ALA A 367 -18.12 17.30 -3.83
C ALA A 367 -18.49 17.42 -2.35
N ASP A 368 -19.10 18.56 -2.00
CA ASP A 368 -19.52 18.90 -0.65
C ASP A 368 -20.36 17.79 0.00
N HIS A 369 -20.20 17.60 1.31
CA HIS A 369 -20.97 16.65 2.12
C HIS A 369 -20.89 15.19 1.68
N ALA A 370 -19.96 14.83 0.80
CA ALA A 370 -19.71 13.43 0.47
C ALA A 370 -19.10 12.68 1.67
N VAL A 371 -19.31 11.37 1.71
CA VAL A 371 -18.87 10.48 2.79
C VAL A 371 -17.99 9.38 2.19
N LEU A 372 -16.71 9.37 2.54
CA LEU A 372 -15.75 8.33 2.19
C LEU A 372 -15.39 7.54 3.45
N ASN A 373 -15.94 6.33 3.56
CA ASN A 373 -15.81 5.51 4.77
C ASN A 373 -14.48 4.77 4.85
N ASN A 374 -14.19 4.20 6.03
CA ASN A 374 -12.99 3.43 6.30
C ASN A 374 -12.60 2.45 5.18
N GLY A 375 -11.34 2.54 4.73
CA GLY A 375 -10.79 1.63 3.74
C GLY A 375 -11.42 1.71 2.35
N SER A 376 -12.27 2.69 2.05
CA SER A 376 -12.73 2.91 0.68
C SER A 376 -11.56 3.37 -0.20
N THR A 377 -11.32 2.69 -1.31
CA THR A 377 -10.25 3.02 -2.26
C THR A 377 -10.79 3.86 -3.40
N ILE A 378 -10.31 5.10 -3.50
CA ILE A 378 -10.56 6.00 -4.63
C ILE A 378 -9.43 5.78 -5.63
N GLN A 379 -9.61 4.77 -6.48
CA GLN A 379 -8.55 4.24 -7.31
C GLN A 379 -8.49 4.97 -8.67
N THR A 380 -7.66 6.00 -8.75
CA THR A 380 -7.46 6.83 -9.96
C THR A 380 -6.64 6.16 -11.05
N HIS A 381 -6.02 5.03 -10.76
CA HIS A 381 -5.31 4.23 -11.76
C HIS A 381 -5.50 2.72 -11.58
N LEU A 382 -5.34 1.97 -12.66
CA LEU A 382 -5.25 0.50 -12.62
C LEU A 382 -4.10 0.03 -13.51
N PHE A 383 -3.43 -1.04 -13.08
CA PHE A 383 -2.44 -1.73 -13.91
C PHE A 383 -3.13 -2.77 -14.78
N GLU A 384 -3.05 -2.61 -16.10
CA GLU A 384 -3.49 -3.60 -17.08
C GLU A 384 -2.28 -3.99 -17.93
N ASP A 385 -1.84 -5.25 -17.89
CA ASP A 385 -0.63 -5.72 -18.60
C ASP A 385 0.62 -4.88 -18.30
N ARG A 386 0.77 -4.47 -17.03
CA ARG A 386 1.87 -3.61 -16.56
C ARG A 386 1.87 -2.20 -17.19
N ILE A 387 0.73 -1.76 -17.69
CA ILE A 387 0.49 -0.37 -18.10
C ILE A 387 -0.41 0.26 -17.04
N MET A 388 0.11 1.29 -16.38
CA MET A 388 -0.64 2.15 -15.48
C MET A 388 -1.54 3.05 -16.32
N LYS A 389 -2.84 2.77 -16.30
CA LYS A 389 -3.86 3.64 -16.90
C LYS A 389 -4.48 4.47 -15.79
N MET A 390 -4.39 5.79 -15.90
CA MET A 390 -4.95 6.71 -14.93
C MET A 390 -5.90 7.71 -15.58
N SER A 391 -6.98 8.04 -14.89
CA SER A 391 -7.96 9.03 -15.32
C SER A 391 -8.71 9.63 -14.13
N THR A 392 -9.62 10.55 -14.40
CA THR A 392 -10.40 11.27 -13.39
C THR A 392 -11.47 10.38 -12.74
N LEU A 393 -11.82 10.69 -11.50
CA LEU A 393 -12.91 10.06 -10.75
C LEU A 393 -13.72 11.14 -10.03
N ARG A 394 -15.05 11.07 -10.10
CA ARG A 394 -15.93 12.11 -9.55
C ARG A 394 -16.95 11.55 -8.57
N ILE A 395 -16.99 12.11 -7.37
CA ILE A 395 -17.92 11.76 -6.29
C ILE A 395 -18.84 12.96 -6.04
N GLY A 396 -20.14 12.75 -6.23
CA GLY A 396 -21.17 13.78 -6.17
C GLY A 396 -21.48 14.28 -4.76
N ARG A 397 -22.19 15.41 -4.70
CA ARG A 397 -22.62 16.03 -3.43
C ARG A 397 -23.51 15.07 -2.66
N TYR A 398 -23.33 14.92 -1.34
CA TYR A 398 -24.05 13.96 -0.49
C TYR A 398 -23.89 12.49 -0.90
N ALA A 399 -22.98 12.15 -1.81
CA ALA A 399 -22.73 10.77 -2.18
C ALA A 399 -22.00 10.02 -1.05
N THR A 400 -22.26 8.73 -0.93
CA THR A 400 -21.63 7.86 0.07
C THR A 400 -20.87 6.73 -0.61
N VAL A 401 -19.60 6.58 -0.25
CA VAL A 401 -18.74 5.47 -0.62
C VAL A 401 -18.53 4.60 0.61
N GLY A 402 -19.06 3.38 0.59
CA GLY A 402 -19.10 2.47 1.73
C GLY A 402 -17.73 1.91 2.12
N THR A 403 -17.66 1.35 3.32
CA THR A 403 -16.43 0.76 3.89
C THR A 403 -15.83 -0.29 2.96
N SER A 404 -14.52 -0.23 2.74
CA SER A 404 -13.78 -1.20 1.91
C SER A 404 -14.37 -1.39 0.50
N SER A 405 -15.04 -0.38 -0.04
CA SER A 405 -15.45 -0.34 -1.44
C SER A 405 -14.31 0.15 -2.33
N VAL A 406 -14.31 -0.24 -3.59
CA VAL A 406 -13.31 0.17 -4.59
C VAL A 406 -14.02 0.94 -5.69
N VAL A 407 -13.55 2.16 -5.95
CA VAL A 407 -14.09 3.03 -7.00
C VAL A 407 -13.01 3.21 -8.06
N LEU A 408 -13.20 2.63 -9.24
CA LEU A 408 -12.21 2.70 -10.33
C LEU A 408 -12.28 4.04 -11.09
N TYR A 409 -11.19 4.40 -11.75
CA TYR A 409 -11.10 5.61 -12.60
C TYR A 409 -12.16 5.64 -13.71
N ASP A 410 -12.40 6.83 -14.29
CA ASP A 410 -13.47 7.13 -15.25
C ASP A 410 -14.90 6.94 -14.70
N SER A 411 -15.05 6.59 -13.43
CA SER A 411 -16.37 6.46 -12.81
C SER A 411 -16.91 7.79 -12.24
N VAL A 412 -18.23 7.87 -12.18
CA VAL A 412 -18.96 9.01 -11.62
C VAL A 412 -20.01 8.52 -10.64
N ILE A 413 -19.93 8.96 -9.38
CA ILE A 413 -20.99 8.73 -8.39
C ILE A 413 -21.88 9.97 -8.36
N GLY A 414 -23.14 9.83 -8.77
CA GLY A 414 -24.11 10.93 -8.80
C GLY A 414 -24.43 11.51 -7.41
N PRO A 415 -24.99 12.73 -7.34
CA PRO A 415 -25.39 13.34 -6.07
C PRO A 415 -26.35 12.46 -5.27
N GLY A 416 -26.12 12.32 -3.96
CA GLY A 416 -26.93 11.50 -3.07
C GLY A 416 -26.89 10.00 -3.35
N ALA A 417 -26.05 9.53 -4.28
CA ALA A 417 -25.92 8.10 -4.57
C ALA A 417 -25.08 7.40 -3.49
N THR A 418 -25.42 6.15 -3.18
CA THR A 418 -24.71 5.32 -2.21
C THR A 418 -24.14 4.08 -2.88
N LEU A 419 -22.81 3.96 -2.88
CA LEU A 419 -22.13 2.69 -3.10
C LEU A 419 -21.96 2.01 -1.74
N LYS A 420 -22.60 0.86 -1.53
CA LYS A 420 -22.53 0.15 -0.24
C LYS A 420 -21.13 -0.43 0.01
N SER A 421 -20.88 -0.82 1.26
CA SER A 421 -19.62 -1.44 1.69
C SER A 421 -19.28 -2.69 0.84
N LEU A 422 -17.98 -2.97 0.70
CA LEU A 422 -17.46 -4.12 -0.05
C LEU A 422 -18.00 -4.22 -1.49
N SER A 423 -18.25 -3.07 -2.13
CA SER A 423 -18.73 -3.01 -3.50
C SER A 423 -17.68 -2.43 -4.44
N LEU A 424 -17.71 -2.85 -5.71
CA LEU A 424 -16.81 -2.40 -6.76
C LEU A 424 -17.58 -1.58 -7.79
N LEU A 425 -17.25 -0.31 -7.96
CA LEU A 425 -17.72 0.51 -9.08
C LEU A 425 -16.74 0.37 -10.25
N MET A 426 -17.20 -0.15 -11.39
CA MET A 426 -16.32 -0.43 -12.51
C MET A 426 -15.90 0.86 -13.23
N LYS A 427 -14.78 0.78 -13.95
CA LYS A 427 -14.29 1.90 -14.75
C LYS A 427 -15.34 2.33 -15.78
N GLY A 428 -15.52 3.64 -15.94
CA GLY A 428 -16.50 4.22 -16.86
C GLY A 428 -17.97 4.12 -16.43
N GLU A 429 -18.29 3.50 -15.29
CA GLU A 429 -19.67 3.45 -14.80
C GLU A 429 -20.10 4.76 -14.15
N THR A 430 -21.37 5.13 -14.35
CA THR A 430 -21.99 6.28 -13.71
C THR A 430 -23.16 5.83 -12.85
N LEU A 431 -23.12 6.11 -11.55
CA LEU A 431 -24.23 5.89 -10.63
C LEU A 431 -25.19 7.09 -10.71
N PRO A 432 -26.48 6.89 -11.05
CA PRO A 432 -27.44 7.98 -11.09
C PRO A 432 -27.68 8.61 -9.71
N ALA A 433 -28.15 9.87 -9.69
CA ALA A 433 -28.43 10.58 -8.44
C ALA A 433 -29.46 9.85 -7.55
N ASN A 434 -29.29 9.92 -6.24
CA ASN A 434 -30.20 9.34 -5.22
C ASN A 434 -30.49 7.84 -5.39
N THR A 435 -29.53 7.08 -5.93
CA THR A 435 -29.63 5.63 -6.09
C THR A 435 -28.71 4.88 -5.14
N ARG A 436 -28.99 3.60 -4.90
CA ARG A 436 -28.17 2.73 -4.03
C ARG A 436 -27.65 1.54 -4.83
N TRP A 437 -26.39 1.20 -4.65
CA TRP A 437 -25.69 0.16 -5.41
C TRP A 437 -24.88 -0.76 -4.49
N GLN A 438 -24.83 -2.05 -4.81
CA GLN A 438 -24.07 -3.04 -4.04
C GLN A 438 -23.58 -4.18 -4.93
N GLY A 439 -22.42 -4.74 -4.58
CA GLY A 439 -21.89 -5.96 -5.20
C GLY A 439 -20.56 -5.73 -5.91
N ILE A 440 -20.05 -6.82 -6.50
CA ILE A 440 -18.78 -6.82 -7.23
C ILE A 440 -19.02 -7.50 -8.58
N PRO A 441 -19.18 -6.74 -9.67
CA PRO A 441 -19.37 -5.29 -9.71
C PRO A 441 -20.70 -4.88 -9.10
N CYS A 442 -20.85 -3.59 -8.79
CA CYS A 442 -22.04 -3.10 -8.12
C CYS A 442 -23.27 -3.14 -9.04
N ALA A 443 -24.42 -3.48 -8.48
CA ALA A 443 -25.72 -3.47 -9.14
C ALA A 443 -26.71 -2.60 -8.38
N PHE A 444 -27.67 -2.03 -9.09
CA PHE A 444 -28.72 -1.20 -8.51
C PHE A 444 -29.56 -1.98 -7.50
N ILE A 445 -29.88 -1.34 -6.39
CA ILE A 445 -30.76 -1.88 -5.35
C ILE A 445 -32.07 -1.08 -5.37
N PRO A 446 -33.19 -1.70 -5.77
CA PRO A 446 -34.50 -1.07 -5.68
C PRO A 446 -34.88 -0.82 -4.22
N GLY A 447 -35.38 0.38 -3.90
CA GLY A 447 -36.04 0.65 -2.62
C GLY A 447 -35.08 0.89 -1.45
N GLY A 448 -34.95 2.16 -1.11
CA GLY A 448 -34.31 2.60 0.12
C GLY A 448 -34.88 3.96 0.51
N GLY A 449 -36.19 4.02 0.71
CA GLY A 449 -36.83 5.19 1.32
C GLY A 449 -36.22 5.47 2.70
N ASN A 450 -36.21 6.75 3.08
CA ASN A 450 -35.77 7.27 4.36
C ASN A 450 -36.14 6.33 5.53
N GLY A 451 -35.10 5.77 6.15
CA GLY A 451 -35.17 5.19 7.49
C GLY A 451 -34.17 5.96 8.34
#